data_AF-A0AAJ5R2I0-F1
#
_entry.id   AF-A0AAJ5R2I0-F1
#
_cell.length_a   1.000
_cell.length_b   1.000
_cell.length_c   1.000
_cell.angle_alpha   90.00
_cell.angle_beta   90.00
_cell.angle_gamma   90.00
#
_symmetry.space_group_name_H-M   'P 1'
#
loop_
_entity.id
_entity.type
_entity.pdbx_description
1 polymer ?
#
loop_
_entity_poly.entity_id
_entity_poly.type
_entity_poly.pdbx_seq_one_letter_code
_entity_poly.pdbx_strand_id
1 'polypeptide(L)'
;MAAVAFDTLRFANRLKTAGVPPAHAEAEAEALAEVLETNLQELAESEARNSKALARIEANMEKGFAQVDQRLEKHFEQVDQRFAQVDQRLEKHFEQVDQRFAQVDQRLEKHFEQVDQRFAQVDQRLEKHFEQVDQRFAQVDQRLEKHFEHSSGMKAEMLKMKGEMMLHRWMLGVIVTGIVALVAKAFF
;
A
#
# COMPACT_ATOMS: atom_id res chain seq x y z
N MET A 1 11.08 -67.86 -38.34
CA MET A 1 12.37 -68.53 -38.57
C MET A 1 12.12 -69.82 -39.34
N ALA A 2 12.93 -70.16 -40.34
CA ALA A 2 12.84 -71.49 -40.95
C ALA A 2 13.32 -72.52 -39.92
N ALA A 3 12.40 -73.32 -39.39
CA ALA A 3 12.76 -74.41 -38.49
C ALA A 3 13.62 -75.40 -39.29
N VAL A 4 14.91 -75.45 -38.98
CA VAL A 4 15.79 -76.48 -39.52
C VAL A 4 15.36 -77.78 -38.85
N ALA A 5 14.62 -78.61 -39.58
CA ALA A 5 14.17 -79.90 -39.07
C ALA A 5 15.38 -80.79 -38.75
N PHE A 6 15.39 -81.41 -37.58
CA PHE A 6 16.40 -82.40 -37.22
C PHE A 6 16.21 -83.64 -38.09
N ASP A 7 17.21 -83.96 -38.92
CA ASP A 7 17.19 -85.14 -39.78
C ASP A 7 17.69 -86.36 -38.99
N THR A 8 16.76 -87.04 -38.32
CA THR A 8 17.00 -88.22 -37.48
C THR A 8 17.72 -89.33 -38.24
N LEU A 9 17.36 -89.52 -39.53
CA LEU A 9 17.90 -90.61 -40.35
C LEU A 9 19.35 -90.33 -40.77
N ARG A 10 19.65 -89.08 -41.13
CA ARG A 10 21.02 -88.64 -41.40
C ARG A 10 21.90 -88.70 -40.15
N PHE A 11 21.36 -88.37 -38.97
CA PHE A 11 22.09 -88.46 -37.71
C PHE A 11 22.40 -89.92 -37.32
N ALA A 12 21.40 -90.82 -37.38
CA ALA A 12 21.59 -92.24 -37.14
C ALA A 12 22.63 -92.86 -38.08
N ASN A 13 22.59 -92.52 -39.38
CA ASN A 13 23.58 -93.00 -40.36
C ASN A 13 25.01 -92.52 -40.06
N ARG A 14 25.16 -91.31 -39.52
CA ARG A 14 26.46 -90.81 -39.03
C ARG A 14 26.99 -91.64 -37.86
N LEU A 15 26.14 -91.98 -36.90
CA LEU A 15 26.52 -92.82 -35.76
C LEU A 15 26.92 -94.24 -36.20
N LYS A 16 26.17 -94.85 -37.12
CA LYS A 16 26.52 -96.15 -37.73
C LYS A 16 27.91 -96.12 -38.39
N THR A 17 28.19 -95.06 -39.14
CA THR A 17 29.49 -94.86 -39.81
C THR A 17 30.64 -94.70 -38.80
N ALA A 18 30.35 -94.17 -37.61
CA ALA A 18 31.30 -94.02 -36.52
C ALA A 18 31.53 -95.30 -35.69
N GLY A 19 30.87 -96.41 -36.05
CA GLY A 19 31.04 -97.72 -35.40
C GLY A 19 30.03 -98.01 -34.28
N VAL A 20 29.01 -97.15 -34.09
CA VAL A 20 27.90 -97.43 -33.16
C VAL A 20 27.02 -98.52 -33.75
N PRO A 21 26.64 -99.58 -32.99
CA PRO A 21 25.77 -100.62 -33.52
C PRO A 21 24.41 -100.05 -33.99
N PRO A 22 23.80 -100.60 -35.06
CA PRO A 22 22.62 -100.00 -35.69
C PRO A 22 21.47 -99.69 -34.73
N ALA A 23 21.16 -100.61 -33.81
CA ALA A 23 20.11 -100.43 -32.82
C ALA A 23 20.40 -99.28 -31.83
N HIS A 24 21.66 -99.08 -31.45
CA HIS A 24 22.05 -97.97 -30.58
C HIS A 24 22.03 -96.64 -31.34
N ALA A 25 22.51 -96.63 -32.59
CA ALA A 25 22.52 -95.44 -33.43
C ALA A 25 21.11 -94.90 -33.74
N GLU A 26 20.14 -95.80 -33.93
CA GLU A 26 18.72 -95.44 -34.13
C GLU A 26 18.10 -94.92 -32.82
N ALA A 27 18.29 -95.62 -31.71
CA ALA A 27 17.77 -95.23 -30.40
C ALA A 27 18.32 -93.86 -29.94
N GLU A 28 19.61 -93.59 -30.13
CA GLU A 28 20.23 -92.30 -29.81
C GLU A 28 19.68 -91.17 -30.69
N ALA A 29 19.46 -91.42 -31.98
CA ALA A 29 18.91 -90.45 -32.90
C ALA A 29 17.45 -90.10 -32.56
N GLU A 30 16.66 -91.11 -32.22
CA GLU A 30 15.25 -90.96 -31.83
C GLU A 30 15.11 -90.21 -30.51
N ALA A 31 15.88 -90.59 -29.48
CA ALA A 31 15.89 -89.89 -28.20
C ALA A 31 16.33 -88.42 -28.33
N LEU A 32 17.32 -88.13 -29.18
CA LEU A 32 17.74 -86.76 -29.44
C LEU A 32 16.68 -85.96 -30.20
N ALA A 33 15.99 -86.58 -31.16
CA ALA A 33 14.91 -85.96 -31.91
C ALA A 33 13.74 -85.58 -30.99
N GLU A 34 13.35 -86.47 -30.07
CA GLU A 34 12.26 -86.23 -29.11
C GLU A 34 12.57 -85.05 -28.17
N VAL A 35 13.79 -84.99 -27.63
CA VAL A 35 14.23 -83.88 -26.76
C VAL A 35 14.30 -82.56 -27.54
N LEU A 36 14.79 -82.58 -28.78
CA LEU A 36 14.84 -81.39 -29.63
C LEU A 36 13.45 -80.90 -30.00
N GLU A 37 12.52 -81.79 -30.33
CA GLU A 37 11.14 -81.42 -30.66
C GLU A 37 10.43 -80.80 -29.45
N THR A 38 10.58 -81.39 -28.27
CA THR A 38 10.03 -80.87 -27.01
C THR A 38 10.57 -79.46 -26.70
N ASN A 39 11.88 -79.29 -26.79
CA ASN A 39 12.52 -77.99 -26.53
C ASN A 39 12.10 -76.91 -27.56
N LEU A 40 11.94 -77.28 -28.83
CA LEU A 40 11.49 -76.36 -29.87
C LEU A 40 10.04 -75.93 -29.66
N GLN A 41 9.17 -76.84 -29.21
CA GLN A 41 7.79 -76.51 -28.83
C GLN A 41 7.76 -75.55 -27.63
N GLU A 42 8.52 -75.83 -26.56
CA GLU A 42 8.59 -74.94 -25.40
C GLU A 42 9.14 -73.55 -25.75
N LEU A 43 10.14 -73.48 -26.64
CA LEU A 43 10.67 -72.21 -27.15
C LEU A 43 9.61 -71.44 -27.94
N ALA A 44 8.88 -72.10 -28.86
CA ALA A 44 7.81 -71.45 -29.62
C ALA A 44 6.69 -70.93 -28.71
N GLU A 45 6.32 -71.68 -27.68
CA GLU A 45 5.36 -71.25 -26.67
C GLU A 45 5.88 -70.08 -25.82
N SER A 46 7.17 -70.11 -25.46
CA SER A 46 7.84 -69.03 -24.73
C SER A 46 7.89 -67.75 -25.57
N GLU A 47 8.25 -67.83 -26.84
CA GLU A 47 8.22 -66.70 -27.78
C GLU A 47 6.81 -66.12 -27.94
N ALA A 48 5.81 -66.99 -28.09
CA ALA A 48 4.40 -66.56 -28.16
C ALA A 48 3.95 -65.88 -26.85
N ARG A 49 4.35 -66.39 -25.69
CA ARG A 49 4.10 -65.76 -24.38
C ARG A 49 4.78 -64.40 -24.27
N ASN A 50 6.04 -64.28 -24.68
CA ASN A 50 6.80 -63.04 -24.66
C ASN A 50 6.21 -61.99 -25.60
N SER A 51 5.83 -62.37 -26.83
CA SER A 51 5.17 -61.49 -27.78
C SER A 51 3.85 -60.93 -27.22
N LYS A 52 3.03 -61.78 -26.58
CA LYS A 52 1.80 -61.34 -25.90
C LYS A 52 2.10 -60.41 -24.72
N ALA A 53 3.16 -60.69 -23.94
CA ALA A 53 3.55 -59.85 -22.82
C ALA A 53 3.99 -58.45 -23.28
N LEU A 54 4.77 -58.37 -24.36
CA LEU A 54 5.21 -57.10 -24.96
C LEU A 54 4.02 -56.29 -25.47
N ALA A 55 3.12 -56.91 -26.24
CA ALA A 55 1.92 -56.24 -26.73
C ALA A 55 1.04 -55.69 -25.59
N ARG A 56 0.98 -56.41 -24.46
CA ARG A 56 0.26 -55.94 -23.27
C ARG A 56 0.96 -54.75 -22.60
N ILE A 57 2.29 -54.74 -22.56
CA ILE A 57 3.07 -53.62 -22.02
C ILE A 57 2.86 -52.38 -22.89
N GLU A 58 2.95 -52.52 -24.22
CA GLU A 58 2.71 -51.43 -25.18
C GLU A 58 1.31 -50.83 -25.00
N ALA A 59 0.27 -51.67 -24.97
CA ALA A 59 -1.10 -51.21 -24.76
C ALA A 59 -1.29 -50.51 -23.39
N ASN A 60 -0.65 -51.01 -22.34
CA ASN A 60 -0.69 -50.38 -21.01
C ASN A 60 0.05 -49.04 -21.00
N MET A 61 1.18 -48.93 -21.70
CA MET A 61 1.92 -47.69 -21.84
C MET A 61 1.11 -46.63 -22.59
N GLU A 62 0.53 -46.99 -23.73
CA GLU A 62 -0.32 -46.10 -24.52
C GLU A 62 -1.50 -45.58 -23.69
N LYS A 63 -2.17 -46.48 -22.96
CA LYS A 63 -3.23 -46.09 -22.02
C LYS A 63 -2.72 -45.18 -20.89
N GLY A 64 -1.53 -45.47 -20.36
CA GLY A 64 -0.90 -44.66 -19.31
C GLY A 64 -0.60 -43.24 -19.79
N PHE A 65 -0.03 -43.10 -20.99
CA PHE A 65 0.24 -41.79 -21.60
C PHE A 65 -1.05 -41.01 -21.85
N ALA A 66 -2.07 -41.64 -22.43
CA ALA A 66 -3.37 -41.00 -22.65
C ALA A 66 -4.02 -40.50 -21.34
N GLN A 67 -3.87 -41.26 -20.24
CA GLN A 67 -4.36 -40.84 -18.93
C GLN A 67 -3.56 -39.65 -18.35
N VAL A 68 -2.25 -39.63 -18.56
CA VAL A 68 -1.40 -38.51 -18.15
C VAL A 68 -1.77 -37.25 -18.93
N ASP A 69 -1.94 -37.34 -20.26
CA ASP A 69 -2.33 -36.21 -21.10
C ASP A 69 -3.68 -35.63 -20.66
N GLN A 70 -4.70 -36.48 -20.45
CA GLN A 70 -6.00 -36.02 -19.93
C GLN A 70 -5.90 -35.37 -18.55
N ARG A 71 -5.02 -35.87 -17.68
CA ARG A 71 -4.81 -35.29 -16.35
C ARG A 71 -4.10 -33.94 -16.44
N LEU A 72 -3.12 -33.81 -17.33
CA LEU A 72 -2.42 -32.56 -17.59
C LEU A 72 -3.37 -31.51 -18.16
N GLU A 73 -4.18 -31.86 -19.14
CA GLU A 73 -5.14 -30.95 -19.76
C GLU A 73 -6.14 -30.41 -18.72
N LYS A 74 -6.74 -31.28 -17.90
CA LYS A 74 -7.58 -30.85 -16.77
C LYS A 74 -6.84 -29.98 -15.76
N HIS A 75 -5.57 -30.26 -15.52
CA HIS A 75 -4.77 -29.45 -14.60
C HIS A 75 -4.50 -28.05 -15.17
N PHE A 76 -4.21 -27.94 -16.47
CA PHE A 76 -4.04 -26.66 -17.15
C PHE A 76 -5.35 -25.85 -17.13
N GLU A 77 -6.49 -26.48 -17.45
CA GLU A 77 -7.80 -25.82 -17.35
C GLU A 77 -8.07 -25.27 -15.94
N GLN A 78 -7.73 -26.04 -14.89
CA GLN A 78 -7.88 -25.58 -13.50
C GLN A 78 -6.94 -24.42 -13.16
N VAL A 79 -5.72 -24.44 -13.69
CA VAL A 79 -4.75 -23.35 -13.52
C VAL A 79 -5.26 -22.09 -14.19
N ASP A 80 -5.74 -22.18 -15.44
CA ASP A 80 -6.30 -21.04 -16.19
C ASP A 80 -7.51 -20.44 -15.45
N GLN A 81 -8.41 -21.29 -14.93
CA GLN A 81 -9.54 -20.82 -14.12
C GLN A 81 -9.09 -20.09 -12.85
N ARG A 82 -8.04 -20.57 -12.17
CA ARG A 82 -7.49 -19.90 -10.99
C ARG A 82 -6.86 -18.56 -11.34
N PHE A 83 -6.12 -18.47 -12.44
CA PHE A 83 -5.56 -17.20 -12.92
C PHE A 83 -6.67 -16.19 -13.25
N ALA A 84 -7.71 -16.60 -13.98
CA ALA A 84 -8.85 -15.74 -14.26
C ALA A 84 -9.55 -15.23 -12.98
N GLN A 85 -9.65 -16.07 -11.95
CA GLN A 85 -10.20 -15.65 -10.65
C GLN A 85 -9.29 -14.65 -9.93
N VAL A 86 -7.97 -14.82 -10.02
CA VAL A 86 -6.99 -13.87 -9.45
C VAL A 86 -7.10 -12.53 -10.16
N ASP A 87 -7.17 -12.51 -11.49
CA ASP A 87 -7.31 -11.29 -12.28
C ASP A 87 -8.60 -10.54 -11.92
N GLN A 88 -9.73 -11.23 -11.84
CA GLN A 88 -10.99 -10.62 -11.41
C GLN A 88 -10.93 -10.06 -9.98
N ARG A 89 -10.21 -10.73 -9.08
CA ARG A 89 -10.05 -10.25 -7.70
C ARG A 89 -9.14 -9.03 -7.63
N LEU A 90 -8.08 -8.99 -8.43
CA LEU A 90 -7.18 -7.85 -8.55
C LEU A 90 -7.91 -6.65 -9.12
N GLU A 91 -8.68 -6.81 -10.19
CA GLU A 91 -9.48 -5.74 -10.79
C GLU A 91 -10.41 -5.10 -9.75
N LYS A 92 -11.20 -5.92 -9.05
CA LYS A 92 -12.07 -5.44 -7.95
C LYS A 92 -11.30 -4.76 -6.83
N HIS A 93 -10.07 -5.21 -6.54
CA HIS A 93 -9.25 -4.60 -5.51
C HIS A 93 -8.76 -3.21 -5.94
N PHE A 94 -8.33 -3.07 -7.20
CA PHE A 94 -7.95 -1.78 -7.76
C PHE A 94 -9.12 -0.80 -7.81
N GLU A 95 -10.30 -1.23 -8.25
CA GLU A 95 -11.52 -0.40 -8.20
C GLU A 95 -11.83 0.09 -6.77
N GLN A 96 -11.68 -0.77 -5.76
CA GLN A 96 -11.87 -0.38 -4.37
C GLN A 96 -10.81 0.62 -3.87
N VAL A 97 -9.57 0.46 -4.32
CA VAL A 97 -8.48 1.39 -4.00
C VAL A 97 -8.77 2.76 -4.61
N ASP A 98 -9.16 2.81 -5.89
CA ASP A 98 -9.52 4.04 -6.58
C ASP A 98 -10.69 4.75 -5.88
N GLN A 99 -11.72 4.01 -5.49
CA GLN A 99 -12.85 4.56 -4.72
C GLN A 99 -12.40 5.15 -3.37
N ARG A 100 -11.48 4.50 -2.67
CA ARG A 100 -10.94 5.02 -1.40
C ARG A 100 -10.11 6.28 -1.61
N PHE A 101 -9.29 6.34 -2.66
CA PHE A 101 -8.54 7.55 -3.00
C PHE A 101 -9.48 8.70 -3.33
N ALA A 102 -10.50 8.48 -4.16
CA ALA A 102 -11.51 9.50 -4.45
C ALA A 102 -12.24 10.00 -3.19
N GLN A 103 -12.52 9.12 -2.22
CA GLN A 103 -13.09 9.52 -0.93
C GLN A 103 -12.12 10.36 -0.09
N VAL A 104 -10.83 10.04 -0.11
CA VAL A 104 -9.80 10.82 0.58
C VAL A 104 -9.69 12.21 -0.04
N ASP A 105 -9.66 12.30 -1.37
CA ASP A 105 -9.59 13.58 -2.09
C ASP A 105 -10.79 14.47 -1.75
N GLN A 106 -12.01 13.92 -1.79
CA GLN A 106 -13.22 14.66 -1.39
C GLN A 106 -13.19 15.13 0.07
N ARG A 107 -12.64 14.31 0.97
CA ARG A 107 -12.52 14.67 2.39
C ARG A 107 -11.48 15.79 2.58
N LEU A 108 -10.36 15.73 1.86
CA LEU A 108 -9.33 16.76 1.88
C LEU A 108 -9.87 18.07 1.35
N GLU A 109 -10.57 18.06 0.22
CA GLU A 109 -11.18 19.25 -0.38
C GLU A 109 -12.15 19.93 0.61
N LYS A 110 -13.06 19.17 1.22
CA LYS A 110 -13.94 19.68 2.30
C LYS A 110 -13.17 20.21 3.50
N HIS A 111 -12.03 19.60 3.84
CA HIS A 111 -11.22 20.07 4.96
C HIS A 111 -10.55 21.40 4.64
N PHE A 112 -10.03 21.58 3.43
CA PHE A 112 -9.48 22.86 2.97
C PHE A 112 -10.55 23.95 2.93
N GLU A 113 -11.74 23.67 2.40
CA GLU A 113 -12.86 24.62 2.44
C GLU A 113 -13.20 25.06 3.87
N GLN A 114 -13.22 24.13 4.83
CA GLN A 114 -13.45 24.46 6.24
C GLN A 114 -12.33 25.32 6.84
N VAL A 115 -11.08 25.05 6.46
CA VAL A 115 -9.93 25.85 6.88
C VAL A 115 -10.03 27.26 6.33
N ASP A 116 -10.32 27.43 5.04
CA ASP A 116 -10.51 28.73 4.41
C ASP A 116 -11.63 29.52 5.07
N GLN A 117 -12.77 28.88 5.37
CA GLN A 117 -13.87 29.51 6.12
C GLN A 117 -13.44 29.99 7.51
N ARG A 118 -12.63 29.19 8.23
CA ARG A 118 -12.13 29.59 9.55
C ARG A 118 -11.16 30.76 9.47
N PHE A 119 -10.28 30.77 8.47
CA PHE A 119 -9.39 31.92 8.23
C PHE A 119 -10.18 33.19 7.91
N ALA A 120 -11.17 33.11 7.02
CA ALA A 120 -12.04 34.25 6.73
C ALA A 120 -12.78 34.77 7.98
N GLN A 121 -13.20 33.88 8.88
CA GLN A 121 -13.81 34.29 10.17
C GLN A 121 -12.80 34.97 11.11
N VAL A 122 -11.56 34.51 11.14
CA VAL A 122 -10.49 35.14 11.92
C VAL A 122 -10.18 36.54 11.38
N ASP A 123 -10.05 36.69 10.06
CA ASP A 123 -9.81 37.97 9.41
C ASP A 123 -10.93 38.97 9.73
N GLN A 124 -12.19 38.55 9.63
CA GLN A 124 -13.33 39.40 10.02
C GLN A 124 -13.34 39.80 11.50
N ARG A 125 -12.89 38.91 12.40
CA ARG A 125 -12.78 39.23 13.83
C ARG A 125 -11.64 40.20 14.09
N LEU A 126 -10.52 40.04 13.40
CA LEU A 126 -9.37 40.94 13.50
C LEU A 126 -9.74 42.34 12.99
N GLU A 127 -10.41 42.43 11.84
CA GLU A 127 -10.89 43.71 11.29
C GLU A 127 -11.76 44.45 12.31
N LYS A 128 -12.78 43.78 12.87
CA LYS A 128 -13.64 44.36 13.92
C LYS A 128 -12.87 44.76 15.18
N HIS A 129 -11.84 43.98 15.54
CA HIS A 129 -11.01 44.30 16.70
C HIS A 129 -10.16 45.56 16.44
N PHE A 130 -9.59 45.70 15.24
CA PHE A 130 -8.87 46.91 14.84
C PHE A 130 -9.79 48.13 14.80
N GLU A 131 -10.99 48.03 14.22
CA GLU A 131 -11.98 49.11 14.25
C GLU A 131 -12.31 49.55 15.70
N GLN A 132 -12.47 48.60 16.62
CA GLN A 132 -12.71 48.90 18.03
C GLN A 132 -11.51 49.58 18.71
N VAL A 133 -10.29 49.15 18.36
CA VAL A 133 -9.06 49.77 18.85
C VAL A 133 -8.95 51.21 18.35
N ASP A 134 -9.18 51.46 17.06
CA ASP A 134 -9.17 52.80 16.47
C ASP A 134 -10.21 53.72 17.12
N GLN A 135 -11.42 53.21 17.36
CA GLN A 135 -12.45 53.96 18.10
C GLN A 135 -12.01 54.32 19.52
N ARG A 136 -11.35 53.40 20.24
CA ARG A 136 -10.83 53.67 21.58
C ARG A 136 -9.71 54.70 21.55
N PHE A 137 -8.80 54.63 20.58
CA PHE A 137 -7.76 55.63 20.40
C PHE A 137 -8.35 57.01 20.13
N ALA A 138 -9.32 57.11 19.21
CA ALA A 138 -10.02 58.36 18.93
C ALA A 138 -10.70 58.96 20.18
N GLN A 139 -11.27 58.11 21.05
CA GLN A 139 -11.83 58.55 22.33
C GLN A 139 -10.76 59.04 23.32
N VAL A 140 -9.60 58.39 23.36
CA VAL A 140 -8.47 58.81 24.18
C VAL A 140 -7.95 60.17 23.71
N ASP A 141 -7.77 60.36 22.40
CA ASP A 141 -7.33 61.63 21.81
C ASP A 141 -8.29 62.76 22.16
N GLN A 142 -9.61 62.54 22.04
CA GLN A 142 -10.61 63.53 22.46
C GLN A 142 -10.56 63.86 23.95
N ARG A 143 -10.30 62.87 24.82
CA ARG A 143 -10.15 63.12 26.27
C ARG A 143 -8.89 63.90 26.58
N LEU A 144 -7.78 63.58 25.91
CA LEU A 144 -6.52 64.31 26.04
C LEU A 144 -6.68 65.76 25.59
N GLU A 145 -7.32 66.00 24.45
CA GLU A 145 -7.58 67.36 23.94
C GLU A 145 -8.37 68.18 24.97
N LYS A 146 -9.50 67.65 25.47
CA LYS A 146 -10.29 68.30 26.52
C LYS A 146 -9.49 68.56 27.80
N HIS A 147 -8.61 67.63 28.19
CA HIS A 147 -7.75 67.81 29.35
C HIS A 147 -6.70 68.92 29.13
N PHE A 148 -6.13 69.02 27.92
CA PHE A 148 -5.21 70.10 27.55
C PHE A 148 -5.90 71.47 27.52
N GLU A 149 -7.10 71.55 26.93
CA GLU A 149 -7.92 72.77 26.94
C GLU A 149 -8.22 73.21 28.38
N HIS A 150 -8.69 72.28 29.23
CA HIS A 150 -8.99 72.57 30.64
C HIS A 150 -7.74 73.03 31.40
N SER A 151 -6.61 72.34 31.23
CA SER A 151 -5.35 72.74 31.87
C SER A 151 -4.86 74.11 31.40
N SER A 152 -5.01 74.42 30.11
CA SER A 152 -4.64 75.71 29.54
C SER A 152 -5.53 76.84 30.06
N GLY A 153 -6.85 76.59 30.15
CA GLY A 153 -7.80 77.51 30.78
C GLY A 153 -7.46 77.78 32.25
N MET A 154 -7.19 76.73 33.03
CA MET A 154 -6.81 76.85 34.44
C MET A 154 -5.49 77.64 34.60
N LYS A 155 -4.49 77.42 33.74
CA LYS A 155 -3.24 78.21 33.74
C LYS A 155 -3.51 79.69 33.45
N ALA A 156 -4.40 79.99 32.50
CA ALA A 156 -4.79 81.37 32.19
C ALA A 156 -5.51 82.05 33.37
N GLU A 157 -6.42 81.34 34.04
CA GLU A 157 -7.10 81.84 35.25
C GLU A 157 -6.10 82.07 36.41
N MET A 158 -5.16 81.14 36.63
CA MET A 158 -4.12 81.31 37.64
C MET A 158 -3.25 82.54 37.36
N LEU A 159 -2.89 82.79 36.10
CA LEU A 159 -2.14 83.99 35.71
C LEU A 159 -2.93 85.27 36.02
N LYS A 160 -4.23 85.29 35.72
CA LYS A 160 -5.13 86.41 36.04
C LYS A 160 -5.23 86.63 37.56
N MET A 161 -5.48 85.58 38.33
CA MET A 161 -5.56 85.64 39.79
C MET A 161 -4.25 86.11 40.43
N LYS A 162 -3.10 85.68 39.89
CA LYS A 162 -1.78 86.15 40.34
C LYS A 162 -1.58 87.64 40.08
N GLY A 163 -2.07 88.14 38.94
CA GLY A 163 -2.12 89.57 38.63
C GLY A 163 -2.99 90.35 39.63
N GLU A 164 -4.20 89.87 39.89
CA GLU A 164 -5.11 90.45 40.89
C GLU A 164 -4.49 90.45 42.30
N MET A 165 -3.83 89.36 42.71
CA MET A 165 -3.13 89.29 44.00
C MET A 165 -1.94 90.26 44.09
N MET A 166 -1.18 90.45 43.02
CA MET A 166 -0.11 91.45 43.00
C MET A 166 -0.66 92.86 43.19
N LEU A 167 -1.78 93.18 42.55
CA LEU A 167 -2.47 94.46 42.72
C LEU A 167 -2.91 94.66 44.18
N HIS A 168 -3.56 93.66 44.79
CA HIS A 168 -3.95 93.71 46.20
C HIS A 168 -2.74 93.90 47.12
N ARG A 169 -1.65 93.16 46.89
CA ARG A 169 -0.41 93.30 47.67
C ARG A 169 0.18 94.71 47.55
N TRP A 170 0.13 95.32 46.36
CA TRP A 170 0.58 96.69 46.13
C TRP A 170 -0.31 97.70 46.86
N MET A 171 -1.64 97.56 46.75
CA MET A 171 -2.62 98.42 47.45
C MET A 171 -2.46 98.36 48.97
N LEU A 172 -2.28 97.17 49.55
CA LEU A 172 -2.03 97.02 50.99
C LEU A 172 -0.75 97.76 51.42
N GLY A 173 0.32 97.70 50.63
CA GLY A 173 1.55 98.45 50.90
C GLY A 173 1.31 99.97 50.92
N VAL A 174 0.54 100.50 49.96
CA VAL A 174 0.14 101.92 49.94
C VAL A 174 -0.71 102.28 51.16
N ILE A 175 -1.68 101.44 51.52
CA ILE A 175 -2.55 101.65 52.69
C ILE A 175 -1.74 101.67 53.99
N VAL A 176 -0.87 100.67 54.21
CA VAL A 176 -0.02 100.60 55.41
C VAL A 176 0.89 101.82 55.49
N THR A 177 1.51 102.23 54.39
CA THR A 177 2.34 103.44 54.34
C THR A 177 1.53 104.69 54.69
N GLY A 178 0.31 104.79 54.15
CA GLY A 178 -0.63 105.87 54.48
C GLY A 178 -1.01 105.90 55.97
N ILE A 179 -1.31 104.74 56.57
CA ILE A 179 -1.63 104.63 58.00
C ILE A 179 -0.43 105.03 58.86
N VAL A 180 0.78 104.54 58.54
CA VAL A 180 2.01 104.90 59.26
C VAL A 180 2.28 106.41 59.19
N ALA A 181 2.08 107.04 58.02
CA ALA A 181 2.22 108.49 57.87
C ALA A 181 1.21 109.27 58.73
N LEU A 182 -0.03 108.80 58.81
CA LEU A 182 -1.06 109.41 59.67
C LEU A 182 -0.74 109.26 61.15
N VAL A 183 -0.25 108.09 61.59
CA VAL A 183 0.19 107.85 62.96
C VAL A 183 1.39 108.73 63.29
N ALA A 184 2.41 108.79 62.43
CA ALA A 184 3.57 109.65 62.63
C ALA A 184 3.16 111.14 62.79
N LYS A 185 2.21 111.61 61.98
CA LYS A 185 1.67 112.98 62.09
C LYS A 185 0.86 113.23 63.37
N ALA A 186 0.32 112.19 64.01
CA ALA A 186 -0.42 112.34 65.26
C ALA A 186 0.49 112.37 66.51
N PHE A 187 1.73 111.89 66.40
CA PHE A 187 2.69 111.78 67.51
C PHE A 187 3.87 112.78 67.44
N PHE A 188 3.97 113.58 66.38
CA PHE A 188 4.91 114.69 66.20
C PHE A 188 4.16 115.95 65.79
#